data_AF-A0AAW3DG62-F1
#
_entry.id   AF-A0AAW3DG62-F1
#
_cell.length_a   1.000
_cell.length_b   1.000
_cell.length_c   1.000
_cell.angle_alpha   90.00
_cell.angle_beta   90.00
_cell.angle_gamma   90.00
#
_symmetry.space_group_name_H-M   'P 1'
#
loop_
_entity.id
_entity.type
_entity.pdbx_description
1 polymer ?
#
loop_
_entity_poly.entity_id
_entity_poly.type
_entity_poly.pdbx_seq_one_letter_code
_entity_poly.pdbx_strand_id
1 'polypeptide(L)'
;VAADGEKDVLPPCNLQVYTYTCDVGKRENVYSTAERVRKEVGEVSVLVNNAGVVSGHHLLECPDELIERTMMVNCHAHFWV
;
A
#
# COMPACT_ATOMS: atom_id res chain seq x y z
N VAL A 1 -21.29 -32.46 -16.25
CA VAL A 1 -21.21 -31.35 -17.21
C VAL A 1 -20.36 -30.28 -16.54
N ALA A 2 -19.09 -30.20 -16.92
CA ALA A 2 -18.17 -29.21 -16.39
C ALA A 2 -18.50 -27.86 -17.06
N ALA A 3 -18.74 -26.83 -16.25
CA ALA A 3 -18.77 -25.46 -16.73
C ALA A 3 -17.31 -25.01 -16.85
N ASP A 4 -16.78 -25.04 -18.06
CA ASP A 4 -15.52 -24.39 -18.39
C ASP A 4 -15.72 -22.89 -18.19
N GLY A 5 -15.29 -22.40 -17.02
CA GLY A 5 -15.19 -20.98 -16.74
C GLY A 5 -14.15 -20.38 -17.67
N GLU A 6 -14.62 -19.57 -18.62
CA GLU A 6 -13.81 -18.78 -19.53
C GLU A 6 -12.85 -17.92 -18.69
N LYS A 7 -11.56 -18.30 -18.70
CA LYS A 7 -10.51 -17.46 -18.12
C LYS A 7 -10.30 -16.33 -19.11
N ASP A 8 -10.78 -15.14 -18.80
CA ASP A 8 -10.41 -13.92 -19.49
C ASP A 8 -8.89 -13.74 -19.38
N VAL A 9 -8.16 -14.28 -20.35
CA VAL A 9 -6.71 -14.07 -20.47
C VAL A 9 -6.56 -12.67 -21.05
N LEU A 10 -6.31 -11.71 -20.15
CA LEU A 10 -5.94 -10.36 -20.56
C LEU A 10 -4.78 -10.43 -21.56
N PRO A 11 -4.82 -9.65 -22.65
CA PRO A 11 -3.75 -9.67 -23.65
C PRO A 11 -2.39 -9.36 -23.00
N PRO A 12 -1.28 -9.84 -23.57
CA PRO A 12 0.05 -9.53 -23.06
C PRO A 12 0.28 -8.02 -23.11
N CYS A 13 0.15 -7.37 -21.96
CA CYS A 13 0.44 -5.96 -21.80
C CYS A 13 1.95 -5.80 -21.57
N ASN A 14 2.59 -4.87 -22.29
CA ASN A 14 3.97 -4.45 -22.03
C ASN A 14 4.04 -3.62 -20.73
N LEU A 15 3.78 -4.26 -19.59
CA LEU A 15 3.76 -3.65 -18.27
C LEU A 15 5.18 -3.61 -17.69
N GLN A 16 5.57 -2.46 -17.19
CA GLN A 16 6.78 -2.30 -16.40
C GLN A 16 6.40 -2.25 -14.92
N VAL A 17 7.08 -3.05 -14.10
CA VAL A 17 6.81 -3.14 -12.65
C VAL A 17 8.07 -2.75 -11.90
N TYR A 18 7.92 -1.78 -11.00
CA TYR A 18 8.98 -1.28 -10.12
C TYR A 18 8.56 -1.52 -8.66
N THR A 19 9.48 -2.01 -7.83
CA THR A 19 9.19 -2.31 -6.43
C THR A 19 10.09 -1.50 -5.50
N TYR A 20 9.49 -1.00 -4.43
CA TYR A 20 10.18 -0.23 -3.41
C TYR A 20 9.71 -0.70 -2.04
N THR A 21 10.65 -0.86 -1.10
CA THR A 21 10.31 -1.07 0.30
C THR A 21 10.03 0.28 0.96
N CYS A 22 8.80 0.50 1.40
CA CYS A 22 8.37 1.73 2.06
C CYS A 22 7.48 1.38 3.25
N ASP A 23 7.85 1.85 4.43
CA ASP A 23 7.00 1.81 5.63
C ASP A 23 6.17 3.09 5.68
N VAL A 24 4.90 3.01 5.27
CA VAL A 24 4.01 4.18 5.17
C VAL A 24 3.66 4.81 6.52
N GLY A 25 3.89 4.09 7.64
CA GLY A 25 3.78 4.65 8.99
C GLY A 25 4.92 5.61 9.34
N LYS A 26 5.97 5.69 8.52
CA LYS A 26 7.12 6.58 8.70
C LYS A 26 7.18 7.59 7.56
N ARG A 27 6.75 8.81 7.84
CA ARG A 27 6.67 9.90 6.85
C ARG A 27 7.98 10.14 6.09
N GLU A 28 9.11 10.09 6.76
CA GLU A 28 10.43 10.29 6.15
C GLU A 28 10.75 9.18 5.13
N ASN A 29 10.29 7.95 5.39
CA ASN A 29 10.44 6.82 4.47
C ASN A 29 9.57 7.02 3.22
N VAL A 30 8.33 7.51 3.40
CA VAL A 30 7.42 7.87 2.30
C VAL A 30 8.06 8.91 1.37
N TYR A 31 8.55 10.03 1.92
CA TYR A 31 9.15 11.09 1.12
C TYR A 31 10.39 10.62 0.36
N SER A 32 11.30 9.90 1.03
CA SER A 32 12.49 9.36 0.37
C SER A 32 12.16 8.36 -0.74
N THR A 33 11.12 7.54 -0.56
CA THR A 33 10.65 6.60 -1.59
C THR A 33 9.99 7.33 -2.75
N ALA A 34 9.16 8.33 -2.48
CA ALA A 34 8.50 9.13 -3.52
C ALA A 34 9.53 9.86 -4.41
N GLU A 35 10.61 10.38 -3.82
CA GLU A 35 11.71 10.97 -4.59
C GLU A 35 12.39 9.95 -5.52
N ARG A 36 12.63 8.73 -5.05
CA ARG A 36 13.20 7.65 -5.86
C ARG A 36 12.27 7.24 -7.00
N VAL A 37 10.98 7.04 -6.71
CA VAL A 37 9.96 6.72 -7.72
C VAL A 37 9.93 7.79 -8.81
N ARG A 38 9.92 9.08 -8.43
CA ARG A 38 9.92 10.20 -9.37
C ARG A 38 11.16 10.25 -10.25
N LYS A 39 12.33 9.87 -9.71
CA LYS A 39 13.59 9.84 -10.46
C LYS A 39 13.68 8.65 -11.41
N GLU A 40 13.21 7.48 -10.97
CA GLU A 40 13.40 6.21 -11.67
C GLU A 40 12.25 5.89 -12.65
N VAL A 41 11.01 6.29 -12.32
CA VAL A 41 9.79 5.96 -13.07
C VAL A 41 9.15 7.19 -13.70
N GLY A 42 9.11 8.31 -12.98
CA GLY A 42 8.51 9.57 -13.42
C GLY A 42 7.30 10.00 -12.59
N GLU A 43 6.41 10.79 -13.17
CA GLU A 43 5.23 11.33 -12.49
C GLU A 43 4.17 10.25 -12.24
N VAL A 44 3.62 10.24 -11.02
CA VAL A 44 2.54 9.31 -10.63
C VAL A 44 1.19 9.95 -10.93
N SER A 45 0.39 9.35 -11.80
CA SER A 45 -0.94 9.85 -12.15
C SER A 45 -2.05 9.33 -11.24
N VAL A 46 -1.85 8.16 -10.63
CA VAL A 46 -2.83 7.51 -9.75
C VAL A 46 -2.11 6.97 -8.53
N LEU A 47 -2.61 7.34 -7.36
CA LEU A 47 -2.19 6.80 -6.08
C LEU A 47 -3.27 5.86 -5.54
N VAL A 48 -2.88 4.66 -5.11
CA VAL A 48 -3.76 3.70 -4.44
C VAL A 48 -3.28 3.49 -3.01
N ASN A 49 -3.97 4.11 -2.06
CA ASN A 49 -3.70 3.94 -0.63
C ASN A 49 -4.32 2.63 -0.11
N ASN A 50 -3.63 1.51 -0.34
CA ASN A 50 -4.10 0.18 0.09
C ASN A 50 -3.41 -0.34 1.37
N ALA A 51 -2.39 0.36 1.87
CA ALA A 51 -1.69 -0.09 3.07
C ALA A 51 -2.64 -0.07 4.28
N GLY A 52 -2.67 -1.19 5.02
CA GLY A 52 -3.52 -1.34 6.17
C GLY A 52 -3.03 -2.44 7.11
N VAL A 53 -3.21 -2.22 8.42
CA VAL A 53 -2.99 -3.22 9.47
C VAL A 53 -4.17 -3.25 10.42
N VAL A 54 -4.40 -4.40 11.05
CA VAL A 54 -5.48 -4.58 12.02
C VAL A 54 -4.91 -5.22 13.29
N SER A 55 -5.27 -4.70 14.46
CA SER A 55 -4.80 -5.24 15.74
C SER A 55 -5.48 -6.56 16.11
N GLY A 56 -6.73 -6.77 15.70
CA GLY A 56 -7.53 -7.97 15.99
C GLY A 56 -8.03 -8.09 17.43
N HIS A 57 -7.81 -7.06 18.27
CA HIS A 57 -8.22 -7.03 19.67
C HIS A 57 -9.48 -6.18 19.86
N HIS A 58 -10.24 -6.45 20.92
CA HIS A 58 -11.25 -5.52 21.40
C HIS A 58 -10.60 -4.23 21.89
N LEU A 59 -11.29 -3.09 21.76
CA LEU A 59 -10.72 -1.76 22.01
C LEU A 59 -10.07 -1.62 23.41
N LEU A 60 -10.73 -2.15 24.45
CA LEU A 60 -10.24 -2.03 25.83
C LEU A 60 -9.12 -3.03 26.19
N GLU A 61 -8.88 -4.02 25.33
CA GLU A 61 -7.89 -5.08 25.51
C GLU A 61 -6.70 -4.92 24.54
N CYS A 62 -6.77 -3.95 23.64
CA CYS A 62 -5.74 -3.72 22.64
C CYS A 62 -4.56 -2.98 23.28
N PRO A 63 -3.33 -3.50 23.19
CA PRO A 63 -2.14 -2.75 23.58
C PRO A 63 -2.04 -1.43 22.81
N ASP A 64 -1.64 -0.35 23.51
CA ASP A 64 -1.52 0.99 22.95
C ASP A 64 -0.66 1.02 21.68
N GLU A 65 0.46 0.30 21.67
CA GLU A 65 1.37 0.21 20.52
C GLU A 65 0.66 -0.30 19.24
N LEU A 66 -0.31 -1.22 19.38
CA LEU A 66 -1.08 -1.73 18.24
C LEU A 66 -2.14 -0.74 17.77
N ILE A 67 -2.73 0.02 18.69
CA ILE A 67 -3.65 1.12 18.36
C ILE A 67 -2.89 2.19 17.58
N GLU A 68 -1.75 2.64 18.10
CA GLU A 68 -0.89 3.63 17.46
C GLU A 68 -0.44 3.17 16.08
N ARG A 69 0.04 1.93 15.97
CA ARG A 69 0.44 1.36 14.67
C ARG A 69 -0.71 1.36 13.67
N THR A 70 -1.92 1.01 14.10
CA THR A 70 -3.12 1.04 13.26
C THR A 70 -3.41 2.46 12.79
N MET A 71 -3.35 3.46 13.68
CA MET A 71 -3.56 4.86 13.31
C MET A 71 -2.47 5.38 12.37
N MET A 72 -1.20 5.00 12.60
CA MET A 72 -0.08 5.42 11.78
C MET A 72 -0.19 4.91 10.34
N VAL A 73 -0.57 3.65 10.15
CA VAL A 73 -0.69 3.04 8.82
C VAL A 73 -2.02 3.41 8.15
N ASN A 74 -3.14 3.26 8.85
CA ASN A 74 -4.46 3.30 8.21
C ASN A 74 -5.01 4.72 8.10
N CYS A 75 -4.55 5.66 8.93
CA CYS A 75 -5.03 7.05 8.93
C CYS A 75 -3.91 8.01 8.51
N HIS A 76 -2.83 8.08 9.29
CA HIS A 76 -1.79 9.09 9.08
C HIS A 76 -1.09 8.95 7.74
N ALA A 77 -0.80 7.72 7.30
CA ALA A 77 -0.13 7.45 6.02
C ALA A 77 -0.76 8.22 4.85
N HIS A 78 -2.08 8.37 4.83
CA HIS A 78 -2.80 8.99 3.71
C HIS A 78 -2.48 10.48 3.53
N PHE A 79 -1.89 11.14 4.55
CA PHE A 79 -1.48 12.55 4.47
C PHE A 79 -0.04 12.73 3.97
N TRP A 80 0.77 11.66 3.99
CA TRP A 80 2.19 11.73 3.62
C TRP A 80 2.43 11.40 2.15
N VAL A 81 1.51 10.64 1.55
CA VAL A 81 1.67 10.04 0.21
C VAL A 81 1.03 10.93 -0.87
#